data_AF-A0A952DNE5-F1
#
_entry.id   AF-A0A952DNE5-F1
#
_cell.length_a   1.000
_cell.length_b   1.000
_cell.length_c   1.000
_cell.angle_alpha   90.00
_cell.angle_beta   90.00
_cell.angle_gamma   90.00
#
_symmetry.space_group_name_H-M   'P 1'
#
loop_
_entity.id
_entity.type
_entity.pdbx_description
1 polymer ?
#
loop_
_entity_poly.entity_id
_entity_poly.type
_entity_poly.pdbx_seq_one_letter_code
_entity_poly.pdbx_strand_id
1 'polypeptide(L)'
;MTNIAILQREIRRLKYQAAGLAFEQMLRQSSLNPSTKYDPDQPRVPGGNPDGGQWVATNRGASDSVEDYISRQNEEASYSAEISSARRISPALEARCEQQRIKDEFQCRMVGLRACWVQAALRYANCLRDLPIPPLNY
;
A
#
# COMPACT_ATOMS: atom_id res chain seq x y z
N MET A 1 5.94 -2.70 50.46
CA MET A 1 5.06 -1.93 49.54
C MET A 1 5.84 -1.04 48.55
N THR A 2 7.14 -1.29 48.28
CA THR A 2 7.99 -0.46 47.41
C THR A 2 8.13 -0.99 45.97
N ASN A 3 7.97 -2.29 45.77
CA ASN A 3 8.21 -2.94 44.47
C ASN A 3 7.22 -2.51 43.37
N ILE A 4 5.95 -2.27 43.71
CA ILE A 4 4.93 -1.88 42.73
C ILE A 4 5.23 -0.47 42.17
N ALA A 5 5.65 0.47 43.02
CA ALA A 5 5.95 1.83 42.58
C ALA A 5 7.20 1.88 41.69
N ILE A 6 8.17 1.00 41.91
CA ILE A 6 9.37 0.85 41.08
C ILE A 6 8.98 0.32 39.71
N LEU A 7 8.21 -0.78 39.66
CA LEU A 7 7.73 -1.37 38.41
C LEU A 7 6.88 -0.38 37.59
N GLN A 8 6.05 0.42 38.24
CA GLN A 8 5.26 1.46 37.55
C GLN A 8 6.12 2.59 36.96
N ARG A 9 7.27 2.91 37.55
CA ARG A 9 8.22 3.87 36.97
C ARG A 9 8.93 3.27 35.76
N GLU A 10 9.30 2.00 35.86
CA GLU A 10 9.98 1.27 34.79
C GLU A 10 9.07 1.08 33.57
N ILE A 11 7.81 0.70 33.79
CA ILE A 11 6.79 0.64 32.73
C ILE A 11 6.61 1.99 32.05
N ARG A 12 6.56 3.09 32.83
CA ARG A 12 6.46 4.44 32.25
C ARG A 12 7.68 4.77 31.39
N ARG A 13 8.90 4.49 31.89
CA ARG A 13 10.14 4.71 31.16
C ARG A 13 10.16 3.94 29.83
N LEU A 14 9.80 2.66 29.86
CA LEU A 14 9.75 1.80 28.67
C LEU A 14 8.72 2.30 27.65
N LYS A 15 7.56 2.77 28.10
CA LYS A 15 6.55 3.38 27.22
C LYS A 15 7.07 4.62 26.50
N TYR A 16 7.79 5.50 27.21
CA TYR A 16 8.38 6.68 26.60
C TYR A 16 9.49 6.33 25.59
N GLN A 17 10.33 5.35 25.91
CA GLN A 17 11.36 4.86 24.97
C GLN A 17 10.73 4.27 23.70
N ALA A 18 9.69 3.45 23.85
CA ALA A 18 8.97 2.88 22.71
C ALA A 18 8.30 3.96 21.84
N ALA A 19 7.69 4.98 22.47
CA ALA A 19 7.11 6.10 21.74
C ALA A 19 8.16 6.91 20.96
N GLY A 20 9.35 7.13 21.54
CA GLY A 20 10.46 7.79 20.86
C GLY A 20 10.93 7.02 19.62
N LEU A 21 11.15 5.72 19.74
CA LEU A 21 11.56 4.87 18.61
C LEU A 21 10.50 4.82 17.50
N ALA A 22 9.22 4.76 17.85
CA ALA A 22 8.13 4.81 16.87
C ALA A 22 8.09 6.14 16.10
N PHE A 23 8.35 7.26 16.79
CA PHE A 23 8.41 8.57 16.17
C PHE A 23 9.60 8.70 15.21
N GLU A 24 10.78 8.21 15.59
CA GLU A 24 11.96 8.18 14.70
C GLU A 24 11.70 7.35 13.43
N GLN A 25 11.04 6.20 13.58
CA GLN A 25 10.67 5.36 12.45
C GLN A 25 9.69 6.08 11.50
N MET A 26 8.70 6.79 12.05
CA MET A 26 7.76 7.60 11.28
C MET A 26 8.47 8.70 10.49
N LEU A 27 9.42 9.42 11.12
CA LEU A 27 10.20 10.44 10.44
C LEU A 27 11.03 9.86 9.29
N ARG A 28 11.69 8.71 9.50
CA ARG A 28 12.42 8.02 8.42
C ARG A 28 11.52 7.63 7.25
N GLN A 29 10.31 7.13 7.53
CA GLN A 29 9.36 6.78 6.46
C GLN A 29 8.87 8.03 5.71
N SER A 30 8.66 9.15 6.39
CA SER A 30 8.25 10.40 5.74
C SER A 30 9.33 11.00 4.83
N SER A 31 10.62 10.77 5.13
CA SER A 31 11.74 11.20 4.28
C SER A 31 11.82 10.46 2.95
N LEU A 32 11.26 9.26 2.84
CA LEU A 32 11.33 8.44 1.63
C LEU A 32 10.27 8.82 0.57
N ASN A 33 9.30 9.64 0.96
CA ASN A 33 8.31 10.21 0.04
C ASN A 33 8.46 11.73 0.01
N PRO A 34 9.47 12.29 -0.68
CA PRO A 34 9.43 13.70 -1.03
C PRO A 34 8.24 13.89 -1.97
N SER A 35 7.09 14.27 -1.44
CA SER A 35 6.01 14.83 -2.25
C SER A 35 6.64 15.96 -3.06
N THR A 36 6.80 15.75 -4.37
CA THR A 36 7.31 16.73 -5.30
C THR A 36 6.46 17.99 -5.17
N LYS A 37 6.95 18.97 -4.43
CA LYS A 37 6.22 20.22 -4.19
C LYS A 37 6.12 20.99 -5.51
N TYR A 38 5.07 21.81 -5.60
CA TYR A 38 4.83 22.77 -6.67
C TYR A 38 6.08 23.60 -6.96
N ASP A 39 6.52 23.60 -8.21
CA ASP A 39 7.55 24.50 -8.73
C ASP A 39 6.86 25.52 -9.67
N PRO A 40 6.97 26.82 -9.37
CA PRO A 40 6.24 27.88 -10.09
C PRO A 40 6.64 28.01 -11.56
N ASP A 41 7.83 27.53 -11.95
CA ASP A 41 8.32 27.61 -13.33
C ASP A 41 8.00 26.35 -14.15
N GLN A 42 7.23 25.39 -13.60
CA GLN A 42 6.85 24.18 -14.33
C GLN A 42 5.94 24.50 -15.54
N PRO A 43 6.34 24.09 -16.76
CA PRO A 43 5.56 24.36 -17.96
C PRO A 43 4.24 23.56 -17.95
N ARG A 44 3.12 24.24 -18.21
CA ARG A 44 1.80 23.62 -18.37
C ARG A 44 1.52 23.33 -19.84
N VAL A 45 0.90 22.19 -20.12
CA VAL A 45 0.41 21.87 -21.46
C VAL A 45 -0.70 22.88 -21.85
N PRO A 46 -0.62 23.56 -23.01
CA PRO A 46 -1.62 24.52 -23.47
C PRO A 46 -3.04 23.91 -23.59
N GLY A 47 -4.06 24.72 -23.35
CA GLY A 47 -5.47 24.30 -23.52
C GLY A 47 -5.78 24.00 -24.99
N GLY A 48 -6.28 22.79 -25.26
CA GLY A 48 -6.62 22.32 -26.62
C GLY A 48 -6.06 20.92 -26.97
N ASN A 49 -5.15 20.38 -26.16
CA ASN A 49 -4.70 18.99 -26.25
C ASN A 49 -5.49 18.06 -25.31
N PRO A 50 -5.69 16.79 -25.66
CA PRO A 50 -6.34 15.79 -24.78
C PRO A 50 -5.60 15.60 -23.44
N ASP A 51 -4.32 15.94 -23.37
CA ASP A 51 -3.49 15.91 -22.15
C ASP A 51 -3.41 17.26 -21.42
N GLY A 52 -4.29 18.21 -21.76
CA GLY A 52 -4.34 19.53 -21.15
C GLY A 52 -4.51 19.48 -19.62
N GLY A 53 -3.76 20.31 -18.90
CA GLY A 53 -3.80 20.40 -17.43
C GLY A 53 -2.83 19.50 -16.68
N GLN A 54 -2.03 18.68 -17.38
CA GLN A 54 -0.99 17.85 -16.77
C GLN A 54 0.32 18.62 -16.54
N TRP A 55 1.09 18.19 -15.53
CA TRP A 55 2.43 18.71 -15.20
C TRP A 55 3.50 17.95 -15.98
N VAL A 56 4.43 18.66 -16.64
CA VAL A 56 5.54 18.04 -17.39
C VAL A 56 6.72 17.81 -16.45
N ALA A 57 7.13 16.56 -16.25
CA ALA A 57 8.32 16.24 -15.46
C ALA A 57 9.61 16.55 -16.24
N THR A 58 10.48 17.41 -15.69
CA THR A 58 11.72 17.87 -16.31
C THR A 58 12.94 17.15 -15.71
N ASN A 59 13.17 15.89 -16.06
CA ASN A 59 14.49 15.27 -15.87
C ASN A 59 14.89 14.54 -17.16
N ARG A 60 15.83 15.13 -17.90
CA ARG A 60 16.40 14.63 -19.17
C ARG A 60 17.82 14.11 -18.95
N GLY A 61 18.18 13.03 -19.65
CA GLY A 61 19.45 12.95 -20.36
C GLY A 61 20.14 11.58 -20.39
N ALA A 62 20.06 10.86 -21.52
CA ALA A 62 21.20 10.24 -22.18
C ALA A 62 20.77 9.68 -23.55
N SER A 63 21.45 10.13 -24.58
CA SER A 63 21.40 9.64 -25.97
C SER A 63 21.91 8.20 -26.03
N ASP A 64 21.10 7.25 -26.50
CA ASP A 64 21.61 6.08 -27.19
C ASP A 64 20.56 5.45 -28.12
N SER A 65 21.04 4.86 -29.22
CA SER A 65 20.36 4.37 -30.43
C SER A 65 18.87 3.99 -30.35
N VAL A 66 18.09 4.52 -31.30
CA VAL A 66 16.65 4.30 -31.49
C VAL A 66 16.28 2.82 -31.76
N GLU A 67 17.23 1.99 -32.22
CA GLU A 67 17.00 0.55 -32.46
C GLU A 67 17.08 -0.35 -31.20
N ASP A 68 17.86 -0.02 -30.17
CA ASP A 68 17.97 -0.85 -28.94
C ASP A 68 16.83 -0.57 -27.94
N TYR A 69 16.21 0.61 -28.05
CA TYR A 69 15.16 1.08 -27.14
C TYR A 69 13.84 0.30 -27.30
N ILE A 70 13.51 -0.14 -28.52
CA ILE A 70 12.23 -0.82 -28.81
C ILE A 70 12.22 -2.26 -28.27
N SER A 71 13.37 -2.93 -28.19
CA SER A 71 13.45 -4.31 -27.69
C SER A 71 13.42 -4.38 -26.16
N ARG A 72 14.07 -3.45 -25.45
CA ARG A 72 14.08 -3.39 -23.97
C ARG A 72 12.76 -2.87 -23.39
N GLN A 73 12.05 -2.00 -24.12
CA GLN A 73 10.72 -1.52 -23.73
C GLN A 73 9.66 -2.62 -23.65
N ASN A 74 9.79 -3.71 -24.41
CA ASN A 74 8.79 -4.79 -24.38
C ASN A 74 8.95 -5.73 -23.17
N GLU A 75 10.13 -5.79 -22.54
CA GLU A 75 10.35 -6.61 -21.35
C GLU A 75 10.13 -5.82 -20.04
N GLU A 76 10.49 -4.53 -20.00
CA GLU A 76 10.27 -3.67 -18.82
C GLU A 76 8.84 -3.11 -18.70
N ALA A 77 8.08 -3.01 -19.81
CA ALA A 77 6.66 -2.67 -19.77
C ALA A 77 5.82 -3.77 -19.13
N SER A 78 6.26 -5.03 -19.19
CA SER A 78 5.59 -6.15 -18.52
C SER A 78 5.85 -6.16 -17.01
N TYR A 79 7.01 -5.67 -16.54
CA TYR A 79 7.38 -5.66 -15.11
C TYR A 79 6.98 -4.36 -14.38
N SER A 80 6.95 -3.23 -15.07
CA SER A 80 6.65 -1.91 -14.48
C SER A 80 5.16 -1.55 -14.49
N ALA A 81 4.39 -2.09 -15.45
CA ALA A 81 2.93 -1.98 -15.46
C ALA A 81 2.29 -2.79 -14.33
N GLU A 82 2.96 -3.85 -13.84
CA GLU A 82 2.52 -4.63 -12.69
C GLU A 82 2.73 -3.91 -11.34
N ILE A 83 3.69 -2.99 -11.24
CA ILE A 83 4.02 -2.28 -10.00
C ILE A 83 3.30 -0.91 -9.91
N SER A 84 3.09 -0.22 -11.02
CA SER A 84 2.42 1.10 -11.07
C SER A 84 0.91 1.05 -11.33
N SER A 85 0.34 -0.14 -11.51
CA SER A 85 -1.10 -0.37 -11.41
C SER A 85 -1.38 -1.27 -10.21
N ALA A 86 -1.32 -0.70 -9.00
CA ALA A 86 -2.22 -1.20 -7.96
C ALA A 86 -3.61 -1.18 -8.59
N ARG A 87 -4.13 -2.35 -9.00
CA ARG A 87 -5.46 -2.49 -9.59
C ARG A 87 -6.37 -1.61 -8.75
N ARG A 88 -6.92 -0.55 -9.33
CA ARG A 88 -7.96 0.22 -8.63
C ARG A 88 -9.13 -0.73 -8.49
N ILE A 89 -9.17 -1.45 -7.37
CA ILE A 89 -10.25 -2.36 -7.03
C ILE A 89 -11.53 -1.51 -7.13
N SER A 90 -12.51 -1.98 -7.90
CA SER A 90 -13.73 -1.20 -8.06
C SER A 90 -14.45 -1.14 -6.71
N PRO A 91 -15.03 0.01 -6.32
CA PRO A 91 -15.75 0.12 -5.05
C PRO A 91 -16.87 -0.92 -4.90
N ALA A 92 -17.50 -1.32 -6.01
CA ALA A 92 -18.53 -2.35 -6.03
C ALA A 92 -17.98 -3.76 -5.74
N LEU A 93 -16.79 -4.10 -6.24
CA LEU A 93 -16.12 -5.36 -5.94
C LEU A 93 -15.71 -5.41 -4.47
N GLU A 94 -15.09 -4.34 -3.98
CA GLU A 94 -14.68 -4.22 -2.58
C GLU A 94 -15.85 -4.40 -1.62
N ALA A 95 -17.00 -3.77 -1.90
CA ALA A 95 -18.21 -3.93 -1.10
C ALA A 95 -18.72 -5.40 -1.05
N ARG A 96 -18.62 -6.15 -2.15
CA ARG A 96 -19.00 -7.58 -2.18
C ARG A 96 -18.02 -8.43 -1.38
N CYS A 97 -16.72 -8.19 -1.53
CA CYS A 97 -15.70 -8.89 -0.75
C CYS A 97 -15.80 -8.57 0.75
N GLU A 98 -16.17 -7.34 1.10
CA GLU A 98 -16.39 -6.92 2.48
C GLU A 98 -17.61 -7.63 3.10
N GLN A 99 -18.70 -7.79 2.34
CA GLN A 99 -19.86 -8.59 2.80
C GLN A 99 -19.48 -10.05 3.06
N GLN A 100 -18.61 -10.64 2.23
CA GLN A 100 -18.08 -11.97 2.48
C GLN A 100 -17.22 -12.00 3.75
N ARG A 101 -16.31 -11.05 3.91
CA ARG A 101 -15.45 -10.91 5.09
C ARG A 101 -16.28 -10.85 6.38
N ILE A 102 -17.33 -10.04 6.40
CA ILE A 102 -18.24 -9.92 7.55
C ILE A 102 -18.88 -11.27 7.93
N LYS A 103 -19.29 -12.08 6.95
CA LYS A 103 -19.86 -13.41 7.20
C LYS A 103 -18.81 -14.38 7.74
N ASP A 104 -17.61 -14.38 7.16
CA ASP A 104 -16.52 -15.24 7.60
C ASP A 104 -16.08 -14.85 9.02
N GLU A 105 -15.98 -13.55 9.34
CA GLU A 105 -15.66 -13.05 10.68
C GLU A 105 -16.71 -13.44 11.73
N PHE A 106 -18.00 -13.40 11.37
CA PHE A 106 -19.06 -13.88 12.26
C PHE A 106 -18.84 -15.36 12.62
N GLN A 107 -18.52 -16.18 11.62
CA GLN A 107 -18.22 -17.59 11.84
C GLN A 107 -16.94 -17.75 12.70
N CYS A 108 -15.89 -16.98 12.43
CA CYS A 108 -14.63 -17.01 13.18
C CYS A 108 -14.76 -16.57 14.63
N ARG A 109 -15.66 -15.62 14.92
CA ARG A 109 -16.00 -15.26 16.31
C ARG A 109 -16.66 -16.41 17.05
N MET A 110 -17.50 -17.21 16.37
CA MET A 110 -18.16 -18.36 16.99
C MET A 110 -17.20 -19.51 17.27
N VAL A 111 -16.27 -19.80 16.35
CA VAL A 111 -15.32 -20.93 16.53
C VAL A 111 -14.09 -20.56 17.36
N GLY A 112 -13.66 -19.29 17.38
CA GLY A 112 -12.52 -18.82 18.17
C GLY A 112 -11.14 -19.30 17.72
N LEU A 113 -11.04 -20.07 16.63
CA LEU A 113 -9.77 -20.60 16.12
C LEU A 113 -9.01 -19.58 15.29
N ARG A 114 -7.69 -19.47 15.52
CA ARG A 114 -6.82 -18.57 14.73
C ARG A 114 -6.74 -18.98 13.26
N ALA A 115 -6.81 -20.28 12.96
CA ALA A 115 -6.86 -20.79 11.59
C ALA A 115 -8.05 -20.22 10.80
N CYS A 116 -9.19 -19.99 11.47
CA CYS A 116 -10.37 -19.38 10.84
C CYS A 116 -10.07 -17.98 10.32
N TRP A 117 -9.47 -17.15 11.17
CA TRP A 117 -9.13 -15.77 10.81
C TRP A 117 -8.11 -15.71 9.68
N VAL A 118 -7.12 -16.61 9.67
CA VAL A 118 -6.13 -16.71 8.60
C VAL A 118 -6.80 -17.08 7.27
N GLN A 119 -7.71 -18.05 7.29
CA GLN A 119 -8.40 -18.48 6.07
C GLN A 119 -9.42 -17.45 5.57
N ALA A 120 -10.14 -16.78 6.48
CA ALA A 120 -11.05 -15.69 6.14
C ALA A 120 -10.29 -14.53 5.47
N ALA A 121 -9.09 -14.19 5.98
CA ALA A 121 -8.23 -13.19 5.36
C ALA A 121 -7.77 -13.60 3.95
N LEU A 122 -7.41 -14.88 3.76
CA LEU A 122 -7.03 -15.41 2.45
C LEU A 122 -8.19 -15.37 1.45
N ARG A 123 -9.40 -15.72 1.89
CA ARG A 123 -10.61 -15.64 1.07
C ARG A 123 -10.92 -14.21 0.64
N TYR A 124 -10.80 -13.25 1.55
CA TYR A 124 -10.96 -11.83 1.23
C TYR A 124 -9.92 -11.35 0.21
N ALA A 125 -8.64 -11.69 0.40
CA ALA A 125 -7.59 -11.36 -0.55
C ALA A 125 -7.82 -11.98 -1.95
N ASN A 126 -8.28 -13.24 -2.00
CA ASN A 126 -8.63 -13.89 -3.26
C ASN A 126 -9.81 -13.19 -3.95
N CYS A 127 -10.84 -12.80 -3.20
CA CYS A 127 -11.99 -12.06 -3.73
C CYS A 127 -11.55 -10.73 -4.38
N LEU A 128 -10.68 -9.95 -3.72
CA LEU A 128 -10.18 -8.67 -4.27
C LEU A 128 -9.35 -8.84 -5.56
N ARG A 129 -8.75 -10.02 -5.75
CA ARG A 129 -7.90 -10.34 -6.90
C ARG A 129 -8.63 -11.11 -8.00
N ASP A 130 -9.93 -11.37 -7.82
CA ASP A 130 -10.74 -12.22 -8.71
C ASP A 130 -10.16 -13.64 -8.85
N LEU A 131 -9.63 -14.18 -7.75
CA LEU A 131 -9.12 -15.54 -7.65
C LEU A 131 -10.18 -16.48 -7.06
N PRO A 132 -10.11 -17.80 -7.34
CA PRO A 132 -10.98 -18.78 -6.71
C PRO A 132 -10.97 -18.68 -5.18
N ILE A 133 -12.16 -18.59 -4.59
CA ILE A 133 -12.35 -18.45 -3.15
C ILE A 133 -12.42 -19.86 -2.54
N PRO A 134 -11.42 -20.31 -1.77
CA PRO A 134 -11.45 -21.62 -1.15
C PRO A 134 -12.55 -21.72 -0.09
N PRO A 135 -13.11 -22.91 0.19
CA PRO A 135 -14.10 -23.08 1.27
C PRO A 135 -13.49 -22.68 2.61
N LEU A 136 -14.33 -22.36 3.59
CA LEU A 136 -13.90 -21.95 4.92
C LEU A 136 -13.92 -23.18 5.85
N ASN A 137 -12.78 -23.88 5.98
CA ASN A 137 -12.64 -25.23 6.60
C ASN A 137 -11.50 -25.32 7.64
N TYR A 138 -11.15 -24.18 8.19
CA TYR A 138 -10.10 -23.89 9.15
C TYR A 138 -9.94 -24.86 10.33
#